data_AF-A0A850XFC5-F1
#
_entry.id   AF-A0A850XFC5-F1
#
_cell.length_a   1.000
_cell.length_b   1.000
_cell.length_c   1.000
_cell.angle_alpha   90.00
_cell.angle_beta   90.00
_cell.angle_gamma   90.00
#
_symmetry.space_group_name_H-M   'P 1'
#
loop_
_entity.id
_entity.type
_entity.pdbx_description
1 polymer ?
#
loop_
_entity_poly.entity_id
_entity_poly.type
_entity_poly.pdbx_seq_one_letter_code
_entity_poly.pdbx_strand_id
1 'polypeptide(L)'
;TMTIENDANIVDVHVRSGVYSSDTIFDYSRGYIATRLFSRNACFIMKISKDDIPELQQLGRLAFERKAMQEMYSPYNVWVEFRSGHAFLGGLRNWIVYGRAIQQLCSGLPLYE
;
A
#
# COMPACT_ATOMS: atom_id res chain seq x y z
N THR A 1 3.92 -1.11 13.49
CA THR A 1 4.07 -2.57 13.61
C THR A 1 3.98 -3.18 12.23
N MET A 2 4.57 -4.34 12.04
CA MET A 2 4.56 -5.05 10.75
C MET A 2 4.21 -6.51 10.99
N THR A 3 3.31 -7.03 10.17
CA THR A 3 2.90 -8.44 10.14
C THR A 3 3.19 -8.99 8.75
N ILE A 4 3.72 -10.19 8.68
CA ILE A 4 4.10 -10.86 7.44
C ILE A 4 3.33 -12.18 7.37
N GLU A 5 2.50 -12.32 6.35
CA GLU A 5 1.74 -13.53 6.04
C GLU A 5 2.36 -14.20 4.81
N ASN A 6 3.37 -15.03 5.04
CA ASN A 6 4.13 -15.68 3.96
C ASN A 6 3.23 -16.53 3.04
N ASP A 7 2.27 -17.29 3.60
CA ASP A 7 1.39 -18.16 2.81
C ASP A 7 0.50 -17.38 1.85
N ALA A 8 0.10 -16.17 2.24
CA ALA A 8 -0.71 -15.27 1.42
C ALA A 8 0.15 -14.34 0.53
N ASN A 9 1.47 -14.30 0.72
CA ASN A 9 2.38 -13.29 0.15
C ASN A 9 1.91 -11.85 0.43
N ILE A 10 1.46 -11.60 1.67
CA ILE A 10 0.95 -10.31 2.12
C ILE A 10 1.80 -9.75 3.26
N VAL A 11 1.98 -8.44 3.24
CA VAL A 11 2.60 -7.67 4.32
C VAL A 11 1.63 -6.59 4.77
N ASP A 12 1.34 -6.56 6.05
CA ASP A 12 0.55 -5.50 6.68
C ASP A 12 1.47 -4.62 7.56
N VAL A 13 1.48 -3.33 7.28
CA VAL A 13 2.31 -2.34 7.97
C VAL A 13 1.42 -1.26 8.57
N HIS A 14 1.46 -1.15 9.89
CA HIS A 14 0.78 -0.11 10.65
C HIS A 14 1.78 0.93 11.14
N VAL A 15 1.60 2.18 10.74
CA VAL A 15 2.34 3.32 11.27
C VAL A 15 1.43 4.17 12.14
N ARG A 16 1.91 4.50 13.33
CA ARG A 16 1.19 5.29 14.34
C ARG A 16 2.05 6.50 14.69
N SER A 17 1.92 7.55 13.88
CA SER A 17 2.78 8.74 13.92
C SER A 17 1.96 10.02 13.67
N GLY A 18 0.89 10.21 14.46
CA GLY A 18 0.02 11.38 14.37
C GLY A 18 -0.55 11.58 12.96
N VAL A 19 -0.26 12.72 12.34
CA VAL A 19 -0.72 13.08 10.98
C VAL A 19 -0.19 12.15 9.89
N TYR A 20 0.91 11.43 10.15
CA TYR A 20 1.52 10.46 9.24
C TYR A 20 1.11 9.02 9.57
N SER A 21 0.12 8.83 10.46
CA SER A 21 -0.41 7.49 10.70
C SER A 21 -1.02 6.93 9.42
N SER A 22 -0.69 5.69 9.12
CA SER A 22 -1.20 4.97 7.96
C SER A 22 -1.26 3.47 8.21
N ASP A 23 -2.04 2.80 7.40
CA ASP A 23 -2.04 1.35 7.27
C ASP A 23 -1.72 1.00 5.82
N THR A 24 -0.80 0.07 5.60
CA THR A 24 -0.28 -0.28 4.27
C THR A 24 -0.29 -1.77 4.07
N ILE A 25 -0.92 -2.22 2.99
CA ILE A 25 -0.90 -3.62 2.54
C ILE A 25 -0.03 -3.72 1.30
N PHE A 26 0.97 -4.59 1.35
CA PHE A 26 1.70 -5.06 0.17
C PHE A 26 1.14 -6.44 -0.18
N ASP A 27 0.41 -6.56 -1.28
CA ASP A 27 -0.09 -7.83 -1.80
C ASP A 27 0.77 -8.22 -3.02
N TYR A 28 1.84 -8.98 -2.75
CA TYR A 28 2.77 -9.43 -3.79
C TYR A 28 2.11 -10.45 -4.72
N SER A 29 1.10 -11.19 -4.26
CA SER A 29 0.36 -12.14 -5.08
C SER A 29 -0.41 -11.44 -6.21
N ARG A 30 -0.83 -10.19 -5.97
CA ARG A 30 -1.56 -9.36 -6.94
C ARG A 30 -0.70 -8.27 -7.55
N GLY A 31 0.47 -7.98 -6.99
CA GLY A 31 1.40 -6.97 -7.49
C GLY A 31 0.98 -5.53 -7.15
N TYR A 32 0.30 -5.32 -6.03
CA TYR A 32 -0.19 -4.00 -5.62
C TYR A 32 0.17 -3.66 -4.17
N ILE A 33 0.35 -2.36 -3.94
CA ILE A 33 0.49 -1.75 -2.62
C ILE A 33 -0.71 -0.84 -2.41
N ALA A 34 -1.34 -0.92 -1.26
CA ALA A 34 -2.42 -0.04 -0.86
C ALA A 34 -2.07 0.66 0.45
N THR A 35 -2.13 1.98 0.48
CA THR A 35 -1.84 2.79 1.66
C THR A 35 -3.06 3.61 2.04
N ARG A 36 -3.66 3.34 3.20
CA ARG A 36 -4.65 4.21 3.81
C ARG A 36 -3.93 5.26 4.64
N LEU A 37 -4.04 6.52 4.24
CA LEU A 37 -3.50 7.65 5.00
C LEU A 37 -4.61 8.34 5.79
N PHE A 38 -4.56 8.25 7.12
CA PHE A 38 -5.67 8.69 7.97
C PHE A 38 -5.91 10.21 7.91
N SER A 39 -4.86 11.02 7.83
CA SER A 39 -4.97 12.48 7.74
C SER A 39 -5.64 13.00 6.47
N ARG A 40 -5.65 12.18 5.40
CA ARG A 40 -6.30 12.49 4.13
C ARG A 40 -7.64 11.80 3.95
N ASN A 41 -7.99 10.87 4.83
CA ASN A 41 -9.15 10.00 4.69
C ASN A 41 -9.26 9.39 3.27
N ALA A 42 -8.14 8.88 2.75
CA ALA A 42 -8.00 8.39 1.38
C ALA A 42 -7.12 7.13 1.32
N CYS A 43 -7.28 6.36 0.24
CA CYS A 43 -6.41 5.23 -0.08
C CYS A 43 -5.60 5.49 -1.35
N PHE A 44 -4.32 5.17 -1.30
CA PHE A 44 -3.39 5.28 -2.43
C PHE A 44 -3.02 3.87 -2.88
N ILE A 45 -3.24 3.56 -4.15
CA ILE A 45 -2.96 2.26 -4.75
C ILE A 45 -1.77 2.44 -5.69
N MET A 46 -0.77 1.59 -5.57
CA MET A 46 0.41 1.58 -6.43
C MET A 46 0.65 0.18 -6.96
N LYS A 47 1.18 0.05 -8.17
CA LYS A 47 1.71 -1.23 -8.66
C LYS A 47 3.08 -1.48 -8.05
N ILE A 48 3.33 -2.72 -7.64
CA ILE A 48 4.66 -3.14 -7.19
C ILE A 48 5.58 -3.18 -8.41
N SER A 49 6.62 -2.36 -8.38
CA SER A 49 7.80 -2.53 -9.21
C SER A 49 8.74 -3.50 -8.50
N LYS A 50 9.01 -4.66 -9.10
CA LYS A 50 9.89 -5.68 -8.50
C LYS A 50 11.34 -5.20 -8.38
N ASP A 51 11.73 -4.24 -9.22
CA ASP A 51 13.06 -3.62 -9.19
C ASP A 51 13.22 -2.70 -7.96
N ASP A 52 12.13 -2.04 -7.58
CA ASP A 52 12.11 -1.09 -6.45
C ASP A 52 11.78 -1.79 -5.13
N ILE A 53 10.88 -2.77 -5.12
CA ILE A 53 10.45 -3.49 -3.92
C ILE A 53 10.56 -4.99 -4.18
N PRO A 54 11.74 -5.59 -3.89
CA PRO A 54 11.95 -7.03 -3.97
C PRO A 54 10.94 -7.81 -3.13
N GLU A 55 10.75 -9.08 -3.49
CA GLU A 55 9.91 -10.00 -2.73
C GLU A 55 10.45 -10.18 -1.31
N LEU A 56 9.53 -10.43 -0.37
CA LEU A 56 9.84 -10.49 1.05
C LEU A 56 10.85 -11.58 1.42
N GLN A 57 10.92 -12.66 0.63
CA GLN A 57 11.94 -13.70 0.79
C GLN A 57 13.37 -13.20 0.52
N GLN A 58 13.52 -12.14 -0.27
CA GLN A 58 14.83 -11.59 -0.68
C GLN A 58 15.28 -10.43 0.21
N LEU A 59 14.36 -9.74 0.88
CA LEU A 59 14.66 -8.69 1.85
C LEU A 59 14.42 -9.19 3.27
N GLY A 60 15.47 -9.28 4.09
CA GLY A 60 15.28 -9.44 5.53
C GLY A 60 14.37 -8.31 6.05
N ARG A 61 13.48 -8.63 7.01
CA ARG A 61 12.47 -7.69 7.57
C ARG A 61 13.02 -6.26 7.79
N LEU A 62 14.22 -6.13 8.36
CA LEU A 62 14.88 -4.84 8.61
C LEU A 62 15.26 -4.05 7.34
N ALA A 63 15.65 -4.75 6.26
CA ALA A 63 15.97 -4.13 4.98
C ALA A 63 14.70 -3.66 4.26
N PHE A 64 13.62 -4.45 4.35
CA PHE A 64 12.31 -4.03 3.88
C PHE A 64 11.79 -2.83 4.68
N GLU A 65 11.84 -2.88 6.02
CA GLU A 65 11.43 -1.77 6.89
C GLU A 65 12.17 -0.47 6.51
N ARG A 66 13.49 -0.51 6.29
CA ARG A 66 14.26 0.66 5.86
C ARG A 66 13.85 1.18 4.48
N LYS A 67 13.76 0.29 3.47
CA LYS A 67 13.50 0.70 2.08
C LYS A 67 12.06 1.20 1.92
N ALA A 68 11.08 0.49 2.47
CA ALA A 68 9.68 0.89 2.43
C ALA A 68 9.44 2.21 3.16
N MET A 69 10.07 2.44 4.33
CA MET A 69 9.92 3.71 5.02
C MET A 69 10.63 4.88 4.30
N GLN A 70 11.79 4.64 3.69
CA GLN A 70 12.46 5.67 2.87
C GLN A 70 11.63 6.03 1.63
N GLU A 71 11.08 5.04 0.94
CA GLU A 71 10.26 5.25 -0.26
C GLU A 71 8.94 5.94 0.08
N MET A 72 8.21 5.48 1.11
CA MET A 72 6.85 5.97 1.44
C MET A 72 6.79 7.24 2.29
N TYR A 73 7.85 7.57 3.03
CA TYR A 73 7.88 8.76 3.89
C TYR A 73 8.96 9.77 3.49
N SER A 74 9.64 9.57 2.36
CA SER A 74 10.55 10.60 1.85
C SER A 74 9.77 11.86 1.49
N PRO A 75 10.14 13.03 2.06
CA PRO A 75 9.50 14.30 1.70
C PRO A 75 9.72 14.70 0.23
N TYR A 76 10.61 14.00 -0.48
CA TYR A 76 10.97 14.29 -1.87
C TYR A 76 10.33 13.35 -2.90
N ASN A 77 9.80 12.17 -2.52
CA ASN A 77 9.47 11.11 -3.50
C ASN A 77 8.00 10.69 -3.59
N VAL A 78 7.10 11.04 -2.66
CA VAL A 78 5.77 10.37 -2.58
C VAL A 78 4.60 11.22 -3.00
N TRP A 79 4.89 12.24 -3.81
CA TRP A 79 3.90 12.83 -4.69
C TRP A 79 4.23 12.40 -6.13
N VAL A 80 4.37 11.09 -6.36
CA VAL A 80 3.95 10.53 -7.66
C VAL A 80 2.58 11.14 -7.93
N GLU A 81 2.39 11.73 -9.10
CA GLU A 81 1.17 12.47 -9.49
C GLU A 81 -0.05 11.56 -9.46
N PHE A 82 -0.51 11.25 -8.26
CA PHE A 82 -1.67 10.43 -7.99
C PHE A 82 -2.85 11.15 -8.61
N ARG A 83 -3.35 10.59 -9.69
CA ARG A 83 -4.58 11.12 -10.27
C ARG A 83 -5.70 10.66 -9.38
N SER A 84 -6.71 11.50 -9.20
CA SER A 84 -7.97 11.00 -8.66
C SER A 84 -8.34 9.80 -9.52
N GLY A 85 -8.34 8.61 -8.92
CA GLY A 85 -8.92 7.47 -9.58
C GLY A 85 -10.34 7.86 -9.94
N HIS A 86 -10.90 7.33 -11.02
CA HIS A 86 -12.34 7.47 -11.34
C HIS A 86 -13.22 6.72 -10.31
N ALA A 87 -12.71 6.60 -9.09
CA ALA A 87 -12.95 5.56 -8.13
C ALA A 87 -13.80 6.02 -6.95
N PHE A 88 -14.33 7.24 -6.96
CA PHE A 88 -15.51 7.55 -6.14
C PHE A 88 -16.63 6.53 -6.44
N LEU A 89 -16.63 5.94 -7.65
CA LEU A 89 -17.49 4.84 -8.11
C LEU A 89 -16.71 3.75 -8.88
N GLY A 90 -15.48 3.46 -8.45
CA GLY A 90 -14.60 2.47 -9.10
C GLY A 90 -15.13 1.06 -8.86
N GLY A 91 -16.00 0.61 -9.76
CA GLY A 91 -16.90 -0.53 -9.56
C GLY A 91 -16.22 -1.84 -9.20
N LEU A 92 -17.04 -2.83 -8.83
CA LEU A 92 -16.66 -4.20 -8.43
C LEU A 92 -15.47 -4.82 -9.18
N ARG A 93 -15.25 -4.43 -10.44
CA ARG A 93 -14.13 -4.84 -11.29
C ARG A 93 -12.74 -4.52 -10.70
N ASN A 94 -12.59 -3.38 -10.01
CA ASN A 94 -11.31 -2.98 -9.41
C ASN A 94 -10.95 -3.88 -8.21
N TRP A 95 -11.93 -4.28 -7.40
CA TRP A 95 -11.70 -5.16 -6.25
C TRP A 95 -11.36 -6.59 -6.63
N ILE A 96 -11.82 -7.05 -7.81
CA ILE A 96 -11.38 -8.35 -8.36
C ILE A 96 -9.88 -8.31 -8.66
N VAL A 97 -9.37 -7.19 -9.17
CA VAL A 97 -7.94 -6.99 -9.46
C VAL A 97 -7.14 -6.86 -8.16
N TYR A 98 -7.51 -5.92 -7.28
CA TYR A 98 -6.74 -5.61 -6.07
C TYR A 98 -6.87 -6.64 -4.96
N GLY A 99 -7.96 -7.40 -4.91
CA GLY A 99 -8.17 -8.44 -3.91
C GLY A 99 -8.80 -7.99 -2.61
N ARG A 100 -9.12 -8.98 -1.77
CA ARG A 100 -9.88 -8.80 -0.53
C ARG A 100 -9.14 -7.98 0.51
N ALA A 101 -7.83 -8.18 0.68
CA ALA A 101 -7.04 -7.47 1.68
C ALA A 101 -7.05 -5.94 1.40
N ILE A 102 -6.74 -5.55 0.16
CA ILE A 102 -6.80 -4.15 -0.28
C ILE A 102 -8.24 -3.60 -0.24
N GLN A 103 -9.22 -4.40 -0.64
CA GLN A 103 -10.63 -3.99 -0.55
C GLN A 103 -11.04 -3.70 0.91
N GLN A 104 -10.67 -4.56 1.86
CA GLN A 104 -10.96 -4.35 3.28
C GLN A 104 -10.29 -3.08 3.82
N LEU A 105 -9.08 -2.77 3.37
CA LEU A 105 -8.35 -1.57 3.77
C LEU A 105 -8.96 -0.28 3.21
N CYS A 106 -9.33 -0.29 1.93
CA CYS A 106 -9.66 0.92 1.17
C CYS A 106 -11.16 1.16 0.92
N SER A 107 -12.03 0.20 1.21
CA SER A 107 -13.48 0.33 0.92
C SER A 107 -14.08 1.55 1.64
N GLY A 108 -14.85 2.35 0.91
CA GLY A 108 -15.48 3.57 1.41
C GLY A 108 -14.57 4.80 1.44
N LEU A 109 -13.34 4.70 0.92
CA LEU A 109 -12.41 5.82 0.78
C LEU A 109 -12.24 6.23 -0.69
N PRO A 110 -11.96 7.51 -0.97
CA PRO A 110 -11.44 7.93 -2.27
C PRO A 110 -10.15 7.17 -2.60
N LEU A 111 -10.05 6.64 -3.82
CA LEU A 111 -8.83 5.99 -4.31
C LEU A 111 -8.05 6.92 -5.23
N TYR A 112 -6.74 6.84 -5.06
CA TYR A 112 -5.73 7.52 -5.85
C TYR A 112 -4.79 6.47 -6.42
N GLU A 113 -4.49 6.56 -7.72
CA GLU A 113 -3.67 5.61 -8.48
C GLU A 113 -2.53 6.32 -9.20
#